data_AF-A0A0F7CU39-F1
#
_entry.id   AF-A0A0F7CU39-F1
#
_cell.length_a   1.000
_cell.length_b   1.000
_cell.length_c   1.000
_cell.angle_alpha   90.00
_cell.angle_beta   90.00
_cell.angle_gamma   90.00
#
_symmetry.space_group_name_H-M   'P 1'
#
loop_
_entity.id
_entity.type
_entity.pdbx_description
1 polymer ?
#
loop_
_entity_poly.entity_id
_entity_poly.type
_entity_poly.pdbx_seq_one_letter_code
_entity_poly.pdbx_strand_id
1 'polypeptide(L)'
;MSETKINISLINAGELSKPADTLIKRIYDAWSGYFKPSQTRRVADAEADAKLTHARAEVASNLIRAEGELQVSEIQQRALGRFVAQEIYYQQNIEEISQKAIPNVNDDAKPDGIENDWLYNFFEKCKIVSDKQMQLIWSRILSGEANIPGSFSKRTVNALASLDASDAQLFSDIGRFSWDNIDRKGIPIIGDYHEDIYNTCNINFESLSHLQSIGLITFVPQGEYVFTDIESDTMVVSYFGRKVKVIFNKERIFPTGKIQLTSVGTELLRLIDAEPVPNFVEYCSEYWHKFDPKNIDVTIDLDS
;
A
#
# COMPACT_ATOMS: atom_id res chain seq x y z
N MET A 1 11.67 11.36 -39.03
CA MET A 1 10.43 10.83 -38.43
C MET A 1 10.68 10.71 -36.94
N SER A 2 10.72 11.85 -36.25
CA SER A 2 9.70 12.33 -35.29
C SER A 2 9.45 11.35 -34.13
N GLU A 3 10.42 11.27 -33.22
CA GLU A 3 10.16 10.85 -31.85
C GLU A 3 9.43 11.98 -31.12
N THR A 4 8.22 11.69 -30.69
CA THR A 4 7.39 12.56 -29.86
C THR A 4 8.07 12.75 -28.50
N LYS A 5 8.75 13.89 -28.34
CA LYS A 5 9.16 14.39 -27.02
C LYS A 5 7.88 14.61 -26.19
N ILE A 6 7.67 13.78 -25.18
CA ILE A 6 6.65 14.03 -24.16
C ILE A 6 7.08 15.31 -23.42
N ASN A 7 6.30 16.36 -23.63
CA ASN A 7 6.54 17.70 -23.11
C ASN A 7 6.05 17.75 -21.65
N ILE A 8 6.97 17.68 -20.68
CA ILE A 8 6.68 17.68 -19.23
C ILE A 8 6.53 19.13 -18.73
N SER A 9 5.58 19.88 -19.27
CA SER A 9 5.29 21.27 -18.87
C SER A 9 3.88 21.48 -18.26
N LEU A 10 3.19 20.42 -17.85
CA LEU A 10 1.82 20.53 -17.35
C LEU A 10 1.58 19.68 -16.09
N ILE A 11 2.21 20.07 -14.98
CA ILE A 11 1.47 20.16 -13.71
C ILE A 11 1.44 21.64 -13.41
N ASN A 12 0.27 22.26 -13.59
CA ASN A 12 0.01 23.61 -13.10
C ASN A 12 0.39 23.63 -11.62
N ALA A 13 1.44 24.38 -11.30
CA ALA A 13 1.82 24.73 -9.95
C ALA A 13 0.74 25.66 -9.37
N GLY A 14 -0.40 25.07 -8.99
CA GLY A 14 -1.17 25.60 -7.88
C GLY A 14 -0.30 25.49 -6.63
N GLU A 15 -0.38 26.48 -5.75
CA GLU A 15 0.35 26.50 -4.48
C GLU A 15 0.22 25.13 -3.80
N LEU A 16 1.35 24.46 -3.54
CA LEU A 16 1.37 23.24 -2.76
C LEU A 16 0.60 23.48 -1.45
N SER A 17 -0.27 22.54 -1.07
CA SER A 17 -0.96 22.65 0.20
C SER A 17 0.07 22.64 1.33
N LYS A 18 -0.22 23.35 2.42
CA LYS A 18 0.68 23.39 3.58
C LYS A 18 1.05 21.98 4.08
N PRO A 19 0.13 21.01 4.16
CA PRO A 19 0.50 19.65 4.55
C PRO A 19 1.45 18.97 3.55
N ALA A 20 1.27 19.16 2.24
CA ALA A 20 2.20 18.62 1.25
C ALA A 20 3.61 19.20 1.43
N ASP A 21 3.72 20.51 1.64
CA ASP A 21 5.00 21.18 1.95
C ASP A 21 5.63 20.68 3.25
N THR A 22 4.81 20.38 4.26
CA THR A 22 5.28 19.81 5.52
C THR A 22 5.79 18.38 5.33
N LEU A 23 5.06 17.53 4.60
CA LEU A 23 5.52 16.16 4.31
C LEU A 23 6.88 16.18 3.59
N ILE A 24 7.04 17.06 2.62
CA ILE A 24 8.31 17.29 1.92
C ILE A 24 9.46 17.56 2.90
N LYS A 25 9.26 18.44 3.89
CA LYS A 25 10.28 18.77 4.90
C LYS A 25 10.57 17.56 5.80
N ARG A 26 9.54 16.83 6.22
CA ARG A 26 9.69 15.61 7.02
C ARG A 26 10.53 14.54 6.29
N ILE A 27 10.31 14.37 4.98
CA ILE A 27 11.10 13.48 4.13
C ILE A 27 12.56 13.94 4.06
N TYR A 28 12.80 15.24 3.89
CA TYR A 28 14.14 15.83 3.92
C TYR A 28 14.87 15.57 5.23
N ASP A 29 14.21 15.80 6.36
CA ASP A 29 14.78 15.61 7.68
C ASP A 29 15.09 14.13 7.96
N ALA A 30 14.21 13.21 7.53
CA ALA A 30 14.39 11.78 7.72
C ALA A 30 15.56 11.20 6.88
N TRP A 31 15.80 11.73 5.68
CA TRP A 31 16.82 11.24 4.74
C TRP A 31 18.10 12.11 4.74
N SER A 32 18.58 12.51 5.91
CA SER A 32 19.85 13.25 6.13
C SER A 32 19.99 14.59 5.38
N GLY A 33 18.87 15.23 5.02
CA GLY A 33 18.89 16.56 4.41
C GLY A 33 19.26 16.60 2.92
N TYR A 34 18.90 15.58 2.14
CA TYR A 34 19.14 15.56 0.67
C TYR A 34 17.89 15.55 -0.21
N PHE A 35 16.68 15.59 0.35
CA PHE A 35 15.44 15.65 -0.41
C PHE A 35 14.93 17.08 -0.69
N LYS A 36 15.35 17.72 -1.78
CA LYS A 36 14.61 18.88 -2.32
C LYS A 36 13.63 18.37 -3.40
N PRO A 37 12.30 18.45 -3.20
CA PRO A 37 11.36 18.09 -4.24
C PRO A 37 11.59 18.95 -5.48
N SER A 38 11.27 18.38 -6.64
CA SER A 38 11.31 19.12 -7.91
C SER A 38 10.48 20.41 -7.90
N GLN A 39 9.51 20.53 -6.99
CA GLN A 39 8.65 21.70 -6.83
C GLN A 39 9.31 22.88 -6.08
N THR A 40 10.41 22.66 -5.36
CA THR A 40 11.25 23.75 -4.80
C THR A 40 12.35 24.21 -5.78
N ARG A 41 12.39 23.64 -7.00
CA ARG A 41 13.32 24.04 -8.09
C ARG A 41 12.93 25.40 -8.66
N ARG A 42 13.26 26.48 -7.95
CA ARG A 42 13.52 27.75 -8.65
C ARG A 42 14.79 27.56 -9.50
N VAL A 43 14.75 28.12 -10.70
CA VAL A 43 15.58 27.85 -11.91
C VAL A 43 17.09 28.15 -11.77
N ALA A 44 17.65 28.21 -10.57
CA ALA A 44 19.10 28.35 -10.35
C ALA A 44 19.77 27.11 -9.73
N ASP A 45 19.01 26.25 -9.02
CA ASP A 45 19.59 25.14 -8.22
C ASP A 45 19.58 23.77 -8.92
N ALA A 46 18.81 23.59 -10.02
CA ALA A 46 18.67 22.29 -10.68
C ALA A 46 19.98 21.83 -11.37
N GLU A 47 20.74 22.78 -11.92
CA GLU A 47 22.09 22.48 -12.36
C GLU A 47 23.04 22.33 -11.18
N ALA A 48 22.88 23.09 -10.10
CA ALA A 48 23.80 23.07 -8.96
C ALA A 48 23.72 21.76 -8.17
N ASP A 49 22.54 21.16 -7.98
CA ASP A 49 22.34 19.93 -7.19
C ASP A 49 22.59 18.64 -7.99
N ALA A 50 22.21 18.62 -9.28
CA ALA A 50 22.66 17.57 -10.19
C ALA A 50 24.19 17.65 -10.36
N LYS A 51 24.75 18.86 -10.49
CA LYS A 51 26.19 19.09 -10.39
C LYS A 51 26.70 18.82 -8.98
N LEU A 52 25.94 18.85 -7.88
CA LEU A 52 26.47 18.57 -6.54
C LEU A 52 26.55 17.07 -6.30
N THR A 53 25.55 16.29 -6.69
CA THR A 53 25.57 14.83 -6.61
C THR A 53 26.55 14.26 -7.62
N HIS A 54 26.53 14.75 -8.87
CA HIS A 54 27.59 14.43 -9.83
C HIS A 54 28.93 14.95 -9.38
N ALA A 55 29.08 16.18 -8.87
CA ALA A 55 30.36 16.67 -8.36
C ALA A 55 30.74 16.04 -7.02
N ARG A 56 29.87 15.34 -6.29
CA ARG A 56 30.25 14.55 -5.12
C ARG A 56 30.70 13.16 -5.51
N ALA A 57 30.08 12.55 -6.52
CA ALA A 57 30.60 11.36 -7.17
C ALA A 57 31.93 11.66 -7.90
N GLU A 58 32.02 12.83 -8.53
CA GLU A 58 33.20 13.34 -9.21
C GLU A 58 34.23 13.85 -8.21
N VAL A 59 33.86 14.45 -7.08
CA VAL A 59 34.77 14.78 -5.96
C VAL A 59 35.23 13.52 -5.28
N ALA A 60 34.40 12.50 -5.05
CA ALA A 60 34.86 11.21 -4.54
C ALA A 60 35.82 10.54 -5.54
N SER A 61 35.50 10.57 -6.84
CA SER A 61 36.38 10.11 -7.91
C SER A 61 37.66 10.96 -8.04
N ASN A 62 37.57 12.27 -7.82
CA ASN A 62 38.68 13.23 -7.89
C ASN A 62 39.53 13.21 -6.63
N LEU A 63 38.99 12.91 -5.44
CA LEU A 63 39.71 12.72 -4.19
C LEU A 63 40.62 11.50 -4.34
N ILE A 64 40.10 10.44 -4.96
CA ILE A 64 40.85 9.21 -5.29
C ILE A 64 41.91 9.45 -6.37
N ARG A 65 41.64 10.35 -7.31
CA ARG A 65 42.60 10.74 -8.35
C ARG A 65 43.65 11.73 -7.86
N ALA A 66 43.31 12.58 -6.89
CA ALA A 66 44.18 13.60 -6.30
C ALA A 66 45.08 13.03 -5.20
N GLU A 67 44.63 12.03 -4.44
CA GLU A 67 45.47 11.20 -3.56
C GLU A 67 46.23 10.13 -4.36
N GLY A 68 47.07 10.57 -5.30
CA GLY A 68 48.01 9.72 -6.06
C GLY A 68 49.07 8.99 -5.21
N GLU A 69 48.85 8.81 -3.91
CA GLU A 69 49.75 8.14 -2.96
C GLU A 69 49.13 6.93 -2.24
N LEU A 70 47.83 6.67 -2.38
CA LEU A 70 47.23 5.43 -1.89
C LEU A 70 47.04 4.45 -3.05
N GLN A 71 47.70 3.30 -2.97
CA GLN A 71 47.44 2.14 -3.84
C GLN A 71 45.99 1.67 -3.64
N VAL A 72 45.03 2.35 -4.27
CA VAL A 72 43.63 1.90 -4.30
C VAL A 72 43.60 0.68 -5.21
N SER A 73 43.48 -0.49 -4.60
CA SER A 73 43.37 -1.76 -5.31
C SER A 73 42.16 -1.76 -6.26
N GLU A 74 42.19 -2.59 -7.31
CA GLU A 74 41.05 -2.75 -8.22
C GLU A 74 39.75 -3.12 -7.49
N ILE A 75 39.85 -3.85 -6.37
CA ILE A 75 38.70 -4.23 -5.54
C ILE A 75 38.06 -2.99 -4.91
N GLN A 76 38.87 -2.04 -4.41
CA GLN A 76 38.36 -0.79 -3.84
C GLN A 76 37.72 0.09 -4.92
N GLN A 77 38.29 0.16 -6.13
CA GLN A 77 37.67 0.88 -7.25
C GLN A 77 36.30 0.29 -7.63
N ARG A 78 36.20 -1.05 -7.75
CA ARG A 78 34.92 -1.72 -8.02
C ARG A 78 33.91 -1.56 -6.89
N ALA A 79 34.37 -1.59 -5.65
CA ALA A 79 33.51 -1.39 -4.48
C ALA A 79 32.90 0.01 -4.47
N LEU A 80 33.70 1.04 -4.74
CA LEU A 80 33.22 2.41 -4.81
C LEU A 80 32.27 2.63 -5.99
N GLY A 81 32.61 2.13 -7.18
CA GLY A 81 31.73 2.26 -8.35
C GLY A 81 30.35 1.65 -8.11
N ARG A 82 30.30 0.47 -7.48
CA ARG A 82 29.04 -0.16 -7.06
C ARG A 82 28.30 0.67 -6.01
N PHE A 83 29.00 1.19 -5.01
CA PHE A 83 28.39 2.03 -3.97
C PHE A 83 27.73 3.27 -4.58
N VAL A 84 28.44 4.03 -5.42
CA VAL A 84 27.89 5.24 -6.06
C VAL A 84 26.68 4.89 -6.94
N ALA A 85 26.76 3.84 -7.76
CA ALA A 85 25.65 3.41 -8.61
C ALA A 85 24.42 3.01 -7.77
N GLN A 86 24.64 2.30 -6.66
CA GLN A 86 23.60 1.86 -5.75
C GLN A 86 22.91 3.05 -5.06
N GLU A 87 23.68 4.01 -4.54
CA GLU A 87 23.11 5.20 -3.88
C GLU A 87 22.30 6.07 -4.85
N ILE A 88 22.76 6.22 -6.11
CA ILE A 88 21.97 6.92 -7.15
C ILE A 88 20.64 6.20 -7.40
N TYR A 89 20.67 4.87 -7.53
CA TYR A 89 19.48 4.06 -7.73
C TYR A 89 18.50 4.17 -6.55
N TYR A 90 19.02 4.13 -5.32
CA TYR A 90 18.23 4.31 -4.10
C TYR A 90 17.56 5.68 -4.03
N GLN A 91 18.32 6.73 -4.32
CA GLN A 91 17.80 8.09 -4.33
C GLN A 91 16.67 8.26 -5.38
N GLN A 92 16.82 7.68 -6.56
CA GLN A 92 15.80 7.73 -7.61
C GLN A 92 14.48 7.08 -7.17
N ASN A 93 14.53 5.92 -6.52
CA ASN A 93 13.33 5.23 -6.05
C ASN A 93 12.63 6.01 -4.93
N ILE A 94 13.40 6.56 -3.98
CA ILE A 94 12.87 7.41 -2.91
C ILE A 94 12.16 8.64 -3.50
N GLU A 95 12.79 9.31 -4.46
CA GLU A 95 12.21 10.48 -5.12
C GLU A 95 10.93 10.15 -5.88
N GLU A 96 10.93 9.05 -6.62
CA GLU A 96 9.79 8.64 -7.42
C GLU A 96 8.58 8.27 -6.56
N ILE A 97 8.80 7.51 -5.48
CA ILE A 97 7.74 7.15 -4.52
C ILE A 97 7.21 8.40 -3.82
N SER A 98 8.11 9.28 -3.38
CA SER A 98 7.72 10.53 -2.71
C SER A 98 6.89 11.43 -3.64
N GLN A 99 7.31 11.60 -4.89
CA GLN A 99 6.59 12.38 -5.89
C GLN A 99 5.18 11.84 -6.17
N LYS A 100 4.99 10.51 -6.18
CA LYS A 100 3.67 9.87 -6.33
C LYS A 100 2.77 10.05 -5.10
N ALA A 101 3.36 10.22 -3.92
CA ALA A 101 2.61 10.39 -2.68
C ALA A 101 2.02 11.81 -2.54
N ILE A 102 2.78 12.84 -2.93
CA ILE A 102 2.42 14.26 -2.73
C ILE A 102 0.99 14.60 -3.21
N PRO A 103 0.53 14.20 -4.41
CA PRO A 103 -0.82 14.54 -4.87
C PRO A 103 -1.96 13.92 -4.05
N ASN A 104 -1.66 12.90 -3.25
CA ASN A 104 -2.64 12.18 -2.42
C ASN A 104 -2.63 12.66 -0.95
N VAL A 105 -1.94 13.77 -0.66
CA VAL A 105 -1.94 14.41 0.66
C VAL A 105 -3.12 15.38 0.74
N ASN A 106 -4.01 15.14 1.69
CA ASN A 106 -5.21 15.96 1.90
C ASN A 106 -4.86 17.32 2.50
N ASP A 107 -5.74 18.31 2.32
CA ASP A 107 -5.57 19.66 2.88
C ASP A 107 -5.62 19.70 4.42
N ASP A 108 -6.23 18.70 5.06
CA ASP A 108 -6.34 18.54 6.52
C ASP A 108 -5.33 17.53 7.11
N ALA A 109 -4.40 17.03 6.28
CA ALA A 109 -3.37 16.07 6.67
C ALA A 109 -2.44 16.61 7.77
N LYS A 110 -1.84 15.69 8.54
CA LYS A 110 -1.00 16.00 9.71
C LYS A 110 0.40 15.36 9.64
N PRO A 111 1.19 15.60 8.59
CA PRO A 111 2.50 14.96 8.41
C PRO A 111 3.54 15.27 9.50
N ASP A 112 3.35 16.34 10.27
CA ASP A 112 4.16 16.61 11.47
C ASP A 112 4.03 15.53 12.54
N GLY A 113 2.90 14.81 12.57
CA GLY A 113 2.62 13.74 13.53
C GLY A 113 3.25 12.39 13.17
N ILE A 114 3.84 12.23 11.98
CA ILE A 114 4.49 10.97 11.58
C ILE A 114 5.71 10.75 12.49
N GLU A 115 5.98 9.54 12.95
CA GLU A 115 7.18 9.25 13.73
C GLU A 115 8.45 9.25 12.85
N ASN A 116 9.55 9.82 13.36
CA ASN A 116 10.85 9.82 12.65
C ASN A 116 11.35 8.39 12.35
N ASP A 117 11.25 7.50 13.33
CA ASP A 117 11.67 6.10 13.17
C ASP A 117 10.81 5.36 12.13
N TRP A 118 9.55 5.76 11.99
CA TRP A 118 8.68 5.20 10.95
C TRP A 118 9.15 5.66 9.57
N LEU A 119 9.41 6.96 9.39
CA LEU A 119 9.93 7.50 8.12
C LEU A 119 11.27 6.86 7.75
N TYR A 120 12.18 6.75 8.71
CA TYR A 120 13.47 6.08 8.49
C TYR A 120 13.26 4.63 8.04
N ASN A 121 12.42 3.86 8.73
CA ASN A 121 12.11 2.49 8.33
C ASN A 121 11.48 2.44 6.93
N PHE A 122 10.54 3.33 6.63
CA PHE A 122 9.88 3.41 5.33
C PHE A 122 10.88 3.63 4.19
N PHE A 123 11.76 4.64 4.30
CA PHE A 123 12.74 4.94 3.25
C PHE A 123 13.84 3.90 3.14
N GLU A 124 14.26 3.29 4.24
CA GLU A 124 15.20 2.18 4.21
C GLU A 124 14.67 0.96 3.45
N LYS A 125 13.35 0.73 3.48
CA LYS A 125 12.72 -0.38 2.74
C LYS A 125 12.37 0.00 1.30
N CYS A 126 11.84 1.20 1.06
CA CYS A 126 11.32 1.55 -0.26
C CYS A 126 12.43 1.88 -1.28
N LYS A 127 13.64 2.24 -0.83
CA LYS A 127 14.77 2.63 -1.70
C LYS A 127 15.19 1.56 -2.71
N ILE A 128 14.88 0.30 -2.48
CA ILE A 128 15.23 -0.80 -3.40
C ILE A 128 14.13 -1.11 -4.43
N VAL A 129 12.96 -0.47 -4.33
CA VAL A 129 11.75 -0.80 -5.10
C VAL A 129 11.72 -0.05 -6.43
N SER A 130 11.89 -0.78 -7.54
CA SER A 130 11.83 -0.25 -8.91
C SER A 130 10.56 -0.59 -9.67
N ASP A 131 9.81 -1.62 -9.26
CA ASP A 131 8.55 -1.98 -9.90
C ASP A 131 7.54 -0.83 -9.75
N LYS A 132 6.94 -0.40 -10.87
CA LYS A 132 6.10 0.79 -10.90
C LYS A 132 4.78 0.62 -10.16
N GLN A 133 4.21 -0.59 -10.16
CA GLN A 133 2.98 -0.88 -9.43
C GLN A 133 3.26 -0.91 -7.93
N MET A 134 4.35 -1.55 -7.51
CA MET A 134 4.78 -1.54 -6.11
C MET A 134 5.09 -0.12 -5.64
N GLN A 135 5.81 0.69 -6.42
CA GLN A 135 6.06 2.09 -6.07
C GLN A 135 4.75 2.90 -5.86
N LEU A 136 3.67 2.57 -6.58
CA LEU A 136 2.37 3.19 -6.35
C LEU A 136 1.81 2.78 -4.97
N ILE A 137 1.88 1.50 -4.60
CA ILE A 137 1.45 1.02 -3.28
C ILE A 137 2.27 1.68 -2.17
N TRP A 138 3.59 1.74 -2.33
CA TRP A 138 4.48 2.45 -1.40
C TRP A 138 4.10 3.93 -1.27
N SER A 139 3.78 4.60 -2.38
CA SER A 139 3.36 6.00 -2.35
C SER A 139 2.03 6.20 -1.61
N ARG A 140 1.09 5.25 -1.73
CA ARG A 140 -0.21 5.26 -1.02
C ARG A 140 -0.02 5.05 0.48
N ILE A 141 0.92 4.21 0.92
CA ILE A 141 1.30 4.09 2.34
C ILE A 141 1.83 5.43 2.85
N LEU A 142 2.76 6.06 2.13
CA LEU A 142 3.35 7.32 2.55
C LEU A 142 2.31 8.45 2.66
N SER A 143 1.44 8.60 1.67
CA SER A 143 0.37 9.59 1.72
C SER A 143 -0.66 9.27 2.79
N GLY A 144 -0.99 8.01 3.00
CA GLY A 144 -1.91 7.57 4.05
C GLY A 144 -1.39 7.88 5.46
N GLU A 145 -0.11 7.63 5.71
CA GLU A 145 0.56 7.98 6.96
C GLU A 145 0.66 9.50 7.15
N ALA A 146 0.85 10.26 6.08
CA ALA A 146 0.81 11.72 6.12
C ALA A 146 -0.58 12.28 6.44
N ASN A 147 -1.62 11.68 5.85
CA ASN A 147 -3.01 12.06 6.07
C ASN A 147 -3.42 11.76 7.51
N ILE A 148 -3.14 10.54 7.99
CA ILE A 148 -3.48 10.08 9.33
C ILE A 148 -2.25 9.36 9.92
N PRO A 149 -1.42 10.06 10.71
CA PRO A 149 -0.29 9.44 11.39
C PRO A 149 -0.72 8.27 12.29
N GLY A 150 0.06 7.19 12.27
CA GLY A 150 -0.27 5.93 12.93
C GLY A 150 -1.26 5.06 12.17
N SER A 151 -1.59 5.39 10.92
CA SER A 151 -2.46 4.56 10.11
C SER A 151 -1.76 3.30 9.62
N PHE A 152 -0.45 3.34 9.36
CA PHE A 152 0.35 2.19 8.95
C PHE A 152 1.44 1.90 9.98
N SER A 153 1.48 0.66 10.47
CA SER A 153 2.52 0.22 11.39
C SER A 153 3.85 -0.04 10.68
N LYS A 154 4.97 0.05 11.42
CA LYS A 154 6.29 -0.40 10.92
C LYS A 154 6.26 -1.87 10.47
N ARG A 155 5.40 -2.69 11.10
CA ARG A 155 5.19 -4.10 10.71
C ARG A 155 4.63 -4.17 9.29
N THR A 156 3.66 -3.34 8.94
CA THR A 156 3.08 -3.30 7.58
C THR A 156 4.09 -2.85 6.55
N VAL A 157 4.89 -1.81 6.86
CA VAL A 157 6.00 -1.38 5.99
C VAL A 157 6.99 -2.51 5.75
N ASN A 158 7.35 -3.26 6.79
CA ASN A 158 8.28 -4.38 6.68
C ASN A 158 7.69 -5.57 5.92
N ALA A 159 6.40 -5.84 6.08
CA ALA A 159 5.71 -6.88 5.32
C ALA A 159 5.64 -6.52 3.83
N LEU A 160 5.30 -5.27 3.49
CA LEU A 160 5.28 -4.80 2.11
C LEU A 160 6.64 -4.95 1.41
N ALA A 161 7.74 -4.78 2.16
CA ALA A 161 9.10 -4.92 1.63
C ALA A 161 9.45 -6.34 1.17
N SER A 162 8.69 -7.35 1.59
CA SER A 162 8.85 -8.74 1.14
C SER A 162 7.81 -9.18 0.10
N LEU A 163 6.88 -8.30 -0.29
CA LEU A 163 5.85 -8.64 -1.27
C LEU A 163 6.33 -8.37 -2.69
N ASP A 164 6.08 -9.33 -3.57
CA ASP A 164 6.19 -9.12 -5.01
C ASP A 164 4.89 -8.54 -5.58
N ALA A 165 4.95 -8.02 -6.81
CA ALA A 165 3.77 -7.49 -7.50
C ALA A 165 2.64 -8.54 -7.64
N SER A 166 3.00 -9.83 -7.79
CA SER A 166 2.04 -10.93 -7.82
C SER A 166 1.34 -11.14 -6.47
N ASP A 167 2.03 -10.93 -5.35
CA ASP A 167 1.43 -11.05 -4.01
C ASP A 167 0.44 -9.91 -3.77
N ALA A 168 0.83 -8.69 -4.18
CA ALA A 168 -0.04 -7.52 -4.13
C ALA A 168 -1.30 -7.72 -4.99
N GLN A 169 -1.14 -8.28 -6.20
CA GLN A 169 -2.27 -8.59 -7.07
C GLN A 169 -3.19 -9.65 -6.46
N LEU A 170 -2.64 -10.74 -5.95
CA LEU A 170 -3.43 -11.79 -5.30
C LEU A 170 -4.17 -11.26 -4.07
N PHE A 171 -3.52 -10.39 -3.27
CA PHE A 171 -4.18 -9.76 -2.13
C PHE A 171 -5.25 -8.75 -2.58
N SER A 172 -5.05 -8.07 -3.71
CA SER A 172 -6.07 -7.22 -4.34
C SER A 172 -7.32 -8.01 -4.70
N ASP A 173 -7.16 -9.26 -5.17
CA ASP A 173 -8.29 -10.14 -5.48
C ASP A 173 -9.12 -10.47 -4.23
N ILE A 174 -8.49 -10.64 -3.05
CA ILE A 174 -9.23 -10.78 -1.77
C ILE A 174 -10.13 -9.57 -1.49
N GLY A 175 -9.65 -8.36 -1.78
CA GLY A 175 -10.41 -7.13 -1.55
C GLY A 175 -11.71 -7.04 -2.36
N ARG A 176 -11.79 -7.74 -3.49
CA ARG A 176 -13.01 -7.81 -4.31
C ARG A 176 -14.15 -8.54 -3.61
N PHE A 177 -13.84 -9.37 -2.61
CA PHE A 177 -14.80 -10.12 -1.81
C PHE A 177 -15.06 -9.48 -0.44
N SER A 178 -14.61 -8.25 -0.25
CA SER A 178 -14.74 -7.55 1.02
C SER A 178 -16.02 -6.74 1.14
N TRP A 179 -16.63 -6.86 2.32
CA TRP A 179 -17.81 -6.13 2.74
C TRP A 179 -17.44 -5.10 3.80
N ASP A 180 -18.20 -4.02 3.86
CA ASP A 180 -18.14 -3.03 4.93
C ASP A 180 -19.34 -3.20 5.85
N ASN A 181 -19.20 -2.88 7.13
CA ASN A 181 -20.30 -2.62 8.04
C ASN A 181 -20.08 -1.26 8.73
N ILE A 182 -20.93 -0.91 9.69
CA ILE A 182 -20.85 0.39 10.38
C ILE A 182 -19.56 0.56 11.21
N ASP A 183 -19.00 -0.54 11.72
CA ASP A 183 -17.87 -0.52 12.65
C ASP A 183 -16.53 -0.84 11.99
N ARG A 184 -16.56 -1.58 10.87
CA ARG A 184 -15.40 -2.17 10.21
C ARG A 184 -15.56 -2.13 8.70
N LYS A 185 -14.50 -1.70 8.04
CA LYS A 185 -14.37 -1.77 6.59
C LYS A 185 -13.47 -2.93 6.19
N GLY A 186 -13.69 -3.47 4.99
CA GLY A 186 -12.81 -4.47 4.41
C GLY A 186 -12.87 -5.82 5.12
N ILE A 187 -14.06 -6.41 5.25
CA ILE A 187 -14.27 -7.76 5.81
C ILE A 187 -14.41 -8.75 4.64
N PRO A 188 -13.39 -9.55 4.30
CA PRO A 188 -13.51 -10.53 3.22
C PRO A 188 -14.49 -11.64 3.61
N ILE A 189 -15.41 -11.98 2.70
CA ILE A 189 -16.33 -13.11 2.86
C ILE A 189 -15.92 -14.20 1.88
N ILE A 190 -15.14 -15.18 2.37
CA ILE A 190 -14.68 -16.32 1.57
C ILE A 190 -15.32 -17.60 2.10
N GLY A 191 -16.46 -18.00 1.56
CA GLY A 191 -17.20 -19.21 1.91
C GLY A 191 -16.50 -20.49 1.45
N ASP A 192 -17.15 -21.30 0.63
CA ASP A 192 -16.49 -22.47 0.03
C ASP A 192 -15.61 -22.03 -1.15
N TYR A 193 -14.29 -21.93 -0.92
CA TYR A 193 -13.32 -21.53 -1.94
C TYR A 193 -13.20 -22.54 -3.10
N HIS A 194 -13.90 -23.68 -3.07
CA HIS A 194 -14.03 -24.57 -4.21
C HIS A 194 -15.08 -24.11 -5.23
N GLU A 195 -15.91 -23.11 -4.91
CA GLU A 195 -16.91 -22.57 -5.82
C GLU A 195 -16.31 -21.65 -6.89
N ASP A 196 -16.94 -21.65 -8.08
CA ASP A 196 -16.44 -20.93 -9.26
C ASP A 196 -16.30 -19.41 -9.05
N ILE A 197 -17.14 -18.83 -8.18
CA ILE A 197 -17.09 -17.40 -7.85
C ILE A 197 -15.74 -16.98 -7.25
N TYR A 198 -15.04 -17.90 -6.58
CA TYR A 198 -13.71 -17.71 -6.01
C TYR A 198 -12.61 -18.18 -6.96
N ASN A 199 -12.77 -19.38 -7.55
CA ASN A 199 -11.75 -19.96 -8.43
C ASN A 199 -11.45 -19.10 -9.66
N THR A 200 -12.48 -18.44 -10.23
CA THR A 200 -12.31 -17.52 -11.37
C THR A 200 -11.47 -16.29 -11.04
N CYS A 201 -11.31 -15.96 -9.76
CA CYS A 201 -10.43 -14.90 -9.25
C CYS A 201 -9.15 -15.47 -8.62
N ASN A 202 -8.78 -16.71 -8.94
CA ASN A 202 -7.60 -17.40 -8.38
C ASN A 202 -7.60 -17.52 -6.84
N ILE A 203 -8.79 -17.51 -6.21
CA ILE A 203 -8.93 -17.79 -4.79
C ILE A 203 -9.17 -19.28 -4.62
N ASN A 204 -8.18 -19.98 -4.09
CA ASN A 204 -8.18 -21.43 -3.87
C ASN A 204 -7.24 -21.77 -2.70
N PHE A 205 -7.12 -23.06 -2.38
CA PHE A 205 -6.29 -23.51 -1.26
C PHE A 205 -4.84 -23.02 -1.33
N GLU A 206 -4.22 -23.07 -2.52
CA GLU A 206 -2.82 -22.71 -2.71
C GLU A 206 -2.62 -21.22 -2.48
N SER A 207 -3.47 -20.39 -3.09
CA SER A 207 -3.37 -18.93 -2.97
C SER A 207 -3.69 -18.43 -1.56
N LEU A 208 -4.70 -19.00 -0.89
CA LEU A 208 -5.00 -18.68 0.50
C LEU A 208 -3.89 -19.13 1.46
N SER A 209 -3.30 -20.30 1.22
CA SER A 209 -2.16 -20.79 2.01
C SER A 209 -0.93 -19.90 1.83
N HIS A 210 -0.68 -19.43 0.60
CA HIS A 210 0.39 -18.48 0.30
C HIS A 210 0.20 -17.17 1.05
N LEU A 211 -0.98 -16.53 0.93
CA LEU A 211 -1.32 -15.28 1.63
C LEU A 211 -1.19 -15.41 3.16
N GLN A 212 -1.51 -16.59 3.71
CA GLN A 212 -1.27 -16.87 5.12
C GLN A 212 0.23 -16.94 5.45
N SER A 213 1.02 -17.62 4.60
CA SER A 213 2.46 -17.79 4.83
C SER A 213 3.23 -16.46 4.84
N ILE A 214 2.79 -15.49 4.05
CA ILE A 214 3.32 -14.11 4.03
C ILE A 214 2.66 -13.19 5.07
N GLY A 215 1.75 -13.73 5.89
CA GLY A 215 1.19 -13.05 7.05
C GLY A 215 0.13 -12.00 6.76
N LEU A 216 -0.53 -12.03 5.60
CA LEU A 216 -1.62 -11.11 5.26
C LEU A 216 -2.98 -11.58 5.77
N ILE A 217 -3.19 -12.89 5.85
CA ILE A 217 -4.42 -13.50 6.35
C ILE A 217 -4.14 -14.63 7.34
N THR A 218 -5.15 -15.02 8.09
CA THR A 218 -5.26 -16.35 8.70
C THR A 218 -6.29 -17.15 7.92
N PHE A 219 -6.00 -18.41 7.64
CA PHE A 219 -6.80 -19.29 6.79
C PHE A 219 -7.08 -20.60 7.53
N VAL A 220 -8.37 -20.98 7.60
CA VAL A 220 -8.82 -22.25 8.17
C VAL A 220 -9.43 -23.12 7.08
N PRO A 221 -8.70 -24.15 6.58
CA PRO A 221 -9.25 -25.07 5.58
C PRO A 221 -10.44 -25.88 6.09
N GLN A 222 -10.50 -26.10 7.40
CA GLN A 222 -11.58 -26.78 8.11
C GLN A 222 -12.17 -25.83 9.16
N GLY A 223 -13.50 -25.75 9.21
CA GLY A 223 -14.20 -24.77 10.03
C GLY A 223 -14.42 -23.44 9.30
N GLU A 224 -14.92 -22.44 10.02
CA GLU A 224 -15.19 -21.09 9.53
C GLU A 224 -14.98 -20.07 10.66
N TYR A 225 -14.50 -18.90 10.28
CA TYR A 225 -14.53 -17.71 11.11
C TYR A 225 -15.96 -17.16 11.16
N VAL A 226 -16.33 -16.70 12.35
CA VAL A 226 -17.62 -16.08 12.63
C VAL A 226 -17.41 -14.84 13.47
N PHE A 227 -18.29 -13.86 13.28
CA PHE A 227 -18.40 -12.70 14.14
C PHE A 227 -19.58 -12.90 15.10
N THR A 228 -19.31 -12.84 16.40
CA THR A 228 -20.31 -13.11 17.46
C THR A 228 -20.62 -11.89 18.31
N ASP A 229 -19.85 -10.81 18.18
CA ASP A 229 -20.00 -9.59 18.97
C ASP A 229 -21.04 -8.66 18.32
N ILE A 230 -22.29 -9.13 18.29
CA ILE A 230 -23.39 -8.48 17.58
C ILE A 230 -24.45 -8.06 18.61
N GLU A 231 -24.57 -6.75 18.82
CA GLU A 231 -25.47 -6.18 19.83
C GLU A 231 -26.95 -6.12 19.38
N SER A 232 -27.19 -6.09 18.07
CA SER A 232 -28.53 -5.91 17.48
C SER A 232 -29.00 -7.19 16.78
N ASP A 233 -30.33 -7.39 16.73
CA ASP A 233 -30.93 -8.46 15.92
C ASP A 233 -30.85 -8.17 14.41
N THR A 234 -30.30 -7.02 14.02
CA THR A 234 -30.08 -6.68 12.62
C THR A 234 -28.72 -6.05 12.41
N MET A 235 -28.04 -6.44 11.34
CA MET A 235 -26.80 -5.83 10.86
C MET A 235 -26.98 -5.33 9.43
N VAL A 236 -26.48 -4.13 9.15
CA VAL A 236 -26.40 -3.61 7.78
C VAL A 236 -24.96 -3.76 7.31
N VAL A 237 -24.78 -4.50 6.22
CA VAL A 237 -23.51 -4.66 5.52
C VAL A 237 -23.62 -4.03 4.13
N SER A 238 -22.51 -3.53 3.61
CA SER A 238 -22.43 -2.83 2.34
C SER A 238 -21.35 -3.44 1.47
N TYR A 239 -21.70 -3.73 0.22
CA TYR A 239 -20.80 -4.22 -0.80
C TYR A 239 -20.77 -3.23 -1.96
N PHE A 240 -19.66 -2.49 -2.10
CA PHE A 240 -19.48 -1.47 -3.14
C PHE A 240 -20.68 -0.51 -3.27
N GLY A 241 -21.24 -0.09 -2.13
CA GLY A 241 -22.38 0.82 -2.03
C GLY A 241 -23.75 0.14 -2.00
N ARG A 242 -23.86 -1.14 -2.39
CA ARG A 242 -25.10 -1.91 -2.27
C ARG A 242 -25.26 -2.42 -0.84
N LYS A 243 -26.32 -1.98 -0.17
CA LYS A 243 -26.61 -2.34 1.22
C LYS A 243 -27.47 -3.60 1.29
N VAL A 244 -27.17 -4.44 2.27
CA VAL A 244 -27.92 -5.65 2.60
C VAL A 244 -28.17 -5.66 4.09
N LYS A 245 -29.40 -5.98 4.48
CA LYS A 245 -29.78 -6.14 5.86
C LYS A 245 -29.80 -7.62 6.21
N VAL A 246 -28.99 -7.99 7.18
CA VAL A 246 -28.95 -9.33 7.79
C VAL A 246 -29.75 -9.28 9.08
N ILE A 247 -30.65 -10.23 9.28
CA ILE A 247 -31.55 -10.33 10.43
C ILE A 247 -31.21 -11.63 11.18
N PHE A 248 -31.02 -11.52 12.50
CA PHE A 248 -30.70 -12.60 13.40
C PHE A 248 -31.91 -12.92 14.29
N ASN A 249 -32.49 -14.12 14.16
CA ASN A 249 -33.73 -14.46 14.87
C ASN A 249 -33.52 -14.93 16.31
N LYS A 250 -32.39 -15.62 16.60
CA LYS A 250 -32.07 -16.12 17.96
C LYS A 250 -30.58 -16.00 18.26
N GLU A 251 -29.77 -16.68 17.45
CA GLU A 251 -28.32 -16.65 17.57
C GLU A 251 -27.77 -15.55 16.68
N ARG A 252 -26.91 -14.70 17.24
CA ARG A 252 -26.28 -13.59 16.53
C ARG A 252 -24.86 -13.98 16.12
N ILE A 253 -24.79 -14.86 15.15
CA ILE A 253 -23.54 -15.38 14.59
C ILE A 253 -23.52 -15.00 13.12
N PHE A 254 -22.52 -14.22 12.71
CA PHE A 254 -22.35 -13.80 11.32
C PHE A 254 -21.12 -14.50 10.72
N PRO A 255 -21.31 -15.45 9.80
CA PRO A 255 -20.19 -16.20 9.23
C PRO A 255 -19.41 -15.35 8.21
N THR A 256 -18.10 -15.29 8.38
CA THR A 256 -17.18 -14.57 7.49
C THR A 256 -16.34 -15.52 6.62
N GLY A 257 -16.53 -16.83 6.78
CA GLY A 257 -15.94 -17.85 5.93
C GLY A 257 -14.57 -18.32 6.41
N LYS A 258 -13.68 -18.68 5.48
CA LYS A 258 -12.44 -19.42 5.77
C LYS A 258 -11.26 -18.54 6.14
N ILE A 259 -11.38 -17.21 6.00
CA ILE A 259 -10.25 -16.30 6.23
C ILE A 259 -10.60 -15.18 7.19
N GLN A 260 -9.56 -14.65 7.82
CA GLN A 260 -9.59 -13.37 8.54
C GLN A 260 -8.31 -12.60 8.19
N LEU A 261 -8.39 -11.28 8.09
CA LEU A 261 -7.20 -10.46 7.85
C LEU A 261 -6.33 -10.41 9.11
N THR A 262 -5.00 -10.42 8.92
CA THR A 262 -4.09 -10.03 10.00
C THR A 262 -4.14 -8.52 10.21
N SER A 263 -3.44 -7.99 11.22
CA SER A 263 -3.30 -6.53 11.37
C SER A 263 -2.67 -5.90 10.13
N VAL A 264 -1.67 -6.57 9.53
CA VAL A 264 -1.02 -6.11 8.28
C VAL A 264 -1.99 -6.16 7.11
N GLY A 265 -2.71 -7.27 6.94
CA GLY A 265 -3.70 -7.39 5.88
C GLY A 265 -4.80 -6.34 5.99
N THR A 266 -5.29 -6.08 7.20
CA THR A 266 -6.28 -5.02 7.47
C THR A 266 -5.75 -3.65 7.08
N GLU A 267 -4.50 -3.36 7.44
CA GLU A 267 -3.90 -2.07 7.10
C GLU A 267 -3.74 -1.89 5.58
N LEU A 268 -3.22 -2.91 4.88
CA LEU A 268 -2.98 -2.90 3.43
C LEU A 268 -4.27 -2.92 2.60
N LEU A 269 -5.32 -3.60 3.07
CA LEU A 269 -6.59 -3.70 2.34
C LEU A 269 -7.22 -2.32 2.10
N ARG A 270 -6.99 -1.36 2.99
CA ARG A 270 -7.46 0.02 2.85
C ARG A 270 -6.85 0.76 1.66
N LEU A 271 -5.78 0.23 1.05
CA LEU A 271 -5.11 0.80 -0.11
C LEU A 271 -5.56 0.18 -1.43
N ILE A 272 -6.35 -0.90 -1.36
CA ILE A 272 -6.80 -1.64 -2.52
C ILE A 272 -8.07 -0.97 -3.06
N ASP A 273 -8.00 -0.53 -4.31
CA ASP A 273 -9.17 -0.12 -5.07
C ASP A 273 -9.68 -1.35 -5.83
N ALA A 274 -10.57 -2.11 -5.20
CA ALA A 274 -11.14 -3.31 -5.79
C ALA A 274 -12.37 -2.99 -6.65
N GLU A 275 -12.71 -3.91 -7.55
CA GLU A 275 -13.95 -3.90 -8.32
C GLU A 275 -14.89 -5.01 -7.85
N PRO A 276 -16.21 -4.78 -7.85
CA PRO A 276 -17.17 -5.78 -7.41
C PRO A 276 -17.16 -7.02 -8.31
N VAL A 277 -17.42 -8.18 -7.70
CA VAL A 277 -17.60 -9.46 -8.36
C VAL A 277 -19.09 -9.62 -8.73
N PRO A 278 -19.42 -9.93 -9.99
CA PRO A 278 -20.81 -10.15 -10.40
C PRO A 278 -21.49 -11.23 -9.56
N ASN A 279 -22.75 -10.99 -9.20
CA ASN A 279 -23.61 -11.90 -8.42
C ASN A 279 -23.10 -12.23 -7.00
N PHE A 280 -22.09 -11.53 -6.49
CA PHE A 280 -21.52 -11.84 -5.17
C PHE A 280 -22.44 -11.47 -4.01
N VAL A 281 -23.32 -10.47 -4.19
CA VAL A 281 -24.34 -10.12 -3.17
C VAL A 281 -25.35 -11.25 -3.00
N GLU A 282 -25.83 -11.80 -4.11
CA GLU A 282 -26.75 -12.94 -4.14
C GLU A 282 -26.07 -14.18 -3.57
N TYR A 283 -24.81 -14.43 -3.95
CA TYR A 283 -23.99 -15.50 -3.38
C TYR A 283 -23.87 -15.41 -1.86
N CYS A 284 -23.47 -14.24 -1.33
CA CYS A 284 -23.33 -14.04 0.12
C CYS A 284 -24.66 -14.21 0.84
N SER A 285 -25.77 -13.74 0.24
CA SER A 285 -27.11 -13.90 0.82
C SER A 285 -27.48 -15.38 0.96
N GLU A 286 -27.20 -16.19 -0.07
CA GLU A 286 -27.39 -17.64 0.00
C GLU A 286 -26.43 -18.32 0.98
N TYR A 287 -25.16 -17.92 1.00
CA TYR A 287 -24.14 -18.46 1.91
C TYR A 287 -24.54 -18.24 3.37
N TRP A 288 -24.93 -17.03 3.73
CA TRP A 288 -25.39 -16.69 5.08
C TRP A 288 -26.66 -17.44 5.47
N HIS A 289 -27.64 -17.55 4.56
CA HIS A 289 -28.85 -18.31 4.83
C HIS A 289 -28.56 -19.82 4.97
N LYS A 290 -27.67 -20.40 4.16
CA LYS A 290 -27.27 -21.82 4.25
C LYS A 290 -26.52 -22.14 5.54
N PHE A 291 -25.74 -21.19 6.07
CA PHE A 291 -24.99 -21.36 7.31
C PHE A 291 -25.92 -21.62 8.51
N ASP A 292 -27.00 -20.83 8.64
CA ASP A 292 -28.04 -21.08 9.64
C ASP A 292 -29.44 -20.65 9.13
N PRO A 293 -30.15 -21.54 8.41
CA PRO A 293 -31.44 -21.22 7.79
C PRO A 293 -32.55 -20.87 8.76
N LYS A 294 -32.38 -21.17 10.06
CA LYS A 294 -33.38 -20.89 11.10
C LYS A 294 -33.15 -19.52 11.75
N ASN A 295 -31.91 -19.06 11.77
CA ASN A 295 -31.51 -17.89 12.52
C ASN A 295 -31.03 -16.72 11.67
N ILE A 296 -30.73 -16.93 10.38
CA ILE A 296 -30.26 -15.86 9.49
C ILE A 296 -31.21 -15.67 8.31
N ASP A 297 -31.81 -14.49 8.26
CA ASP A 297 -32.60 -14.00 7.13
C ASP A 297 -31.90 -12.80 6.49
N VAL A 298 -31.91 -12.72 5.16
CA VAL A 298 -31.22 -11.67 4.41
C VAL A 298 -32.22 -10.91 3.56
N THR A 299 -32.29 -9.60 3.75
CA THR A 299 -33.08 -8.69 2.90
C THR A 299 -32.13 -7.81 2.11
N ILE A 300 -32.21 -7.93 0.79
CA ILE A 300 -31.47 -7.07 -0.12
C ILE A 300 -32.34 -5.86 -0.40
N ASP A 301 -31.92 -4.67 0.04
CA ASP A 301 -32.63 -3.44 -0.30
C ASP A 301 -32.53 -3.24 -1.82
N LEU A 302 -33.68 -3.28 -2.51
CA LEU A 302 -33.78 -3.06 -3.96
C LEU A 302 -33.80 -1.57 -4.34
N ASP A 303 -33.83 -0.67 -3.35
CA ASP A 303 -33.93 0.76 -3.56
C ASP A 303 -32.62 1.47 -3.20
N SER A 304 -31.86 1.80 -4.24
CA SER A 304 -30.79 2.80 -4.25
C SER A 304 -31.33 4.19 -4.55
#